data_AF-A9FET3-F1
#
_entry.id   AF-A9FET3-F1
#
_cell.length_a   1.000
_cell.length_b   1.000
_cell.length_c   1.000
_cell.angle_alpha   90.00
_cell.angle_beta   90.00
_cell.angle_gamma   90.00
#
_symmetry.space_group_name_H-M   'P 1'
#
loop_
_entity.id
_entity.type
_entity.pdbx_description
1 polymer ?
#
loop_
_entity_poly.entity_id
_entity_poly.type
_entity_poly.pdbx_seq_one_letter_code
_entity_poly.pdbx_strand_id
1 'polypeptide(L)'
;MSHARLSSLLFGLLLAACDGAVEIPSISGSTGNGGSTGNGGSTGDSGSTGNGGSTGDSGSTGSAGGSASSTSSGATPLACGGRSGGICGKEELCDFPDDSCGTFDTVGRCAPRPGGCPEDCPGVCGCDGQFYCNACVAQQAGVDISDNASCGETEVGRYTATYWPGGYDHLTIYKARPEADLCVVLYAEAPSRQSPAGFDIVTVPEMWSVSRLLMRKGAAGCTPEGLDPAGAAVSATGATGSLTMELLPGTAAPCTVDVDITVTFPEDPATDHLRATDLIVDAGCQ
;
A
#
# COMPACT_ATOMS: atom_id res chain seq x y z
N MET A 1 25.06 41.02 55.12
CA MET A 1 26.29 40.34 54.67
C MET A 1 26.17 40.22 53.14
N SER A 2 26.56 41.21 52.33
CA SER A 2 27.93 41.50 51.82
C SER A 2 28.62 40.19 51.40
N HIS A 3 28.92 39.89 50.14
CA HIS A 3 29.68 40.62 49.10
C HIS A 3 29.19 40.16 47.69
N ALA A 4 28.99 41.04 46.69
CA ALA A 4 29.99 41.60 45.75
C ALA A 4 30.81 40.52 45.01
N ARG A 5 31.16 40.57 43.72
CA ARG A 5 31.02 41.42 42.52
C ARG A 5 31.81 40.63 41.44
N LEU A 6 31.52 40.78 40.14
CA LEU A 6 32.49 40.84 39.03
C LEU A 6 31.69 41.03 37.71
N SER A 7 31.60 42.26 37.19
CA SER A 7 32.41 42.80 36.06
C SER A 7 32.04 42.17 34.72
N SER A 8 31.18 42.74 33.85
CA SER A 8 31.24 44.04 33.12
C SER A 8 32.25 44.09 31.98
N LEU A 9 31.80 44.67 30.84
CA LEU A 9 32.51 45.10 29.62
C LEU A 9 32.55 44.03 28.50
N LEU A 10 32.27 44.29 27.21
CA LEU A 10 32.37 45.54 26.43
C LEU A 10 31.62 45.40 25.06
N PHE A 11 30.98 46.48 24.60
CA PHE A 11 30.79 47.02 23.22
C PHE A 11 30.66 46.06 22.01
N GLY A 12 29.80 46.26 21.02
CA GLY A 12 29.16 47.47 20.51
C GLY A 12 29.54 47.72 19.03
N LEU A 13 28.51 47.72 18.16
CA LEU A 13 28.38 48.46 16.89
C LEU A 13 29.20 48.04 15.63
N LEU A 14 28.51 47.72 14.52
CA LEU A 14 28.56 48.52 13.28
C LEU A 14 27.46 48.11 12.28
N LEU A 15 26.66 49.09 11.82
CA LEU A 15 25.81 49.01 10.64
C LEU A 15 26.64 49.18 9.37
N ALA A 16 26.23 48.56 8.26
CA ALA A 16 26.29 49.16 6.92
C ALA A 16 25.27 48.48 5.99
N ALA A 17 24.32 49.28 5.50
CA ALA A 17 23.45 48.97 4.37
C ALA A 17 24.20 49.18 3.05
N CYS A 18 23.79 48.50 1.98
CA CYS A 18 23.68 49.07 0.63
C CYS A 18 22.81 48.16 -0.25
N ASP A 19 21.69 48.75 -0.68
CA ASP A 19 20.80 48.29 -1.74
C ASP A 19 21.44 48.63 -3.10
N GLY A 20 21.23 47.80 -4.12
CA GLY A 20 21.83 48.01 -5.44
C GLY A 20 21.47 46.92 -6.46
N ALA A 21 20.35 47.09 -7.14
CA ALA A 21 19.98 46.34 -8.33
C ALA A 21 20.79 46.80 -9.56
N VAL A 22 21.30 45.85 -10.35
CA VAL A 22 21.80 46.05 -11.73
C VAL A 22 21.39 44.82 -12.55
N GLU A 23 20.61 45.04 -13.62
CA GLU A 23 20.34 44.05 -14.68
C GLU A 23 21.49 44.00 -15.71
N ILE A 24 21.44 42.98 -16.60
CA ILE A 24 22.16 42.73 -17.88
C ILE A 24 23.28 41.67 -17.79
N PRO A 25 23.51 40.76 -18.77
CA PRO A 25 22.63 39.95 -19.63
C PRO A 25 22.94 38.43 -19.48
N SER A 26 22.22 37.58 -20.23
CA SER A 26 22.51 36.15 -20.41
C SER A 26 23.91 35.89 -20.99
N ILE A 27 24.71 35.11 -20.26
CA ILE A 27 25.92 34.45 -20.77
C ILE A 27 25.85 32.95 -20.48
N SER A 28 25.84 32.18 -21.56
CA SER A 28 26.06 30.74 -21.55
C SER A 28 27.42 30.44 -20.91
N GLY A 29 27.40 29.75 -19.77
CA GLY A 29 28.59 29.39 -19.00
C GLY A 29 29.24 28.10 -19.52
N SER A 30 30.27 28.31 -20.34
CA SER A 30 31.44 27.46 -20.64
C SER A 30 31.48 25.99 -20.20
N THR A 31 31.61 25.13 -21.22
CA THR A 31 32.25 23.81 -21.21
C THR A 31 33.46 23.73 -20.27
N GLY A 32 33.39 22.84 -19.28
CA GLY A 32 34.55 22.43 -18.48
C GLY A 32 34.85 20.96 -18.75
N ASN A 33 36.10 20.63 -19.10
CA ASN A 33 36.54 19.24 -19.14
C ASN A 33 36.55 18.68 -17.72
N GLY A 34 35.71 17.67 -17.46
CA GLY A 34 35.78 16.89 -16.23
C GLY A 34 37.14 16.19 -16.14
N GLY A 35 37.73 16.17 -14.94
CA GLY A 35 38.89 15.31 -14.66
C GLY A 35 38.55 13.84 -14.86
N SER A 36 39.56 12.96 -14.77
CA SER A 36 39.48 11.51 -15.06
C SER A 36 38.41 10.70 -14.31
N THR A 37 37.66 11.32 -13.39
CA THR A 37 36.58 10.71 -12.60
C THR A 37 35.31 11.58 -12.49
N GLY A 38 35.21 12.70 -13.24
CA GLY A 38 34.07 13.63 -13.16
C GLY A 38 33.01 13.38 -14.23
N ASN A 39 31.73 13.56 -13.88
CA ASN A 39 30.64 13.61 -14.87
C ASN A 39 30.81 14.84 -15.78
N GLY A 40 30.71 14.64 -17.10
CA GLY A 40 30.70 15.72 -18.08
C GLY A 40 29.39 16.51 -18.05
N GLY A 41 29.43 17.77 -18.52
CA GLY A 41 28.22 18.53 -18.81
C GLY A 41 27.41 17.92 -19.97
N SER A 42 26.26 18.50 -20.29
CA SER A 42 25.28 17.98 -21.26
C SER A 42 25.81 17.66 -22.67
N THR A 43 27.00 18.14 -23.04
CA THR A 43 27.64 17.97 -24.36
C THR A 43 29.13 17.60 -24.28
N GLY A 44 29.67 17.29 -23.10
CA GLY A 44 31.09 16.94 -22.94
C GLY A 44 31.36 15.44 -23.06
N ASP A 45 32.46 15.07 -23.71
CA ASP A 45 32.95 13.68 -23.72
C ASP A 45 33.33 13.25 -22.29
N SER A 46 32.83 12.10 -21.84
CA SER A 46 33.09 11.58 -20.49
C SER A 46 34.45 10.88 -20.39
N GLY A 47 35.06 10.92 -19.20
CA GLY A 47 36.22 10.09 -18.87
C GLY A 47 35.88 8.58 -18.90
N SER A 48 36.90 7.73 -18.82
CA SER A 48 36.81 6.26 -19.02
C SER A 48 35.83 5.50 -18.10
N THR A 49 35.26 6.15 -17.09
CA THR A 49 34.29 5.57 -16.14
C THR A 49 33.02 6.42 -15.94
N GLY A 50 32.84 7.51 -16.69
CA GLY A 50 31.68 8.40 -16.54
C GLY A 50 30.52 8.04 -17.48
N ASN A 51 29.27 8.19 -17.04
CA ASN A 51 28.12 8.11 -17.94
C ASN A 51 28.13 9.31 -18.90
N GLY A 52 27.96 9.08 -20.19
CA GLY A 52 27.94 10.12 -21.23
C GLY A 52 26.68 10.99 -21.19
N GLY A 53 26.80 12.25 -21.62
CA GLY A 53 25.64 13.09 -21.95
C GLY A 53 24.93 12.61 -23.22
N SER A 54 23.79 13.21 -23.56
CA SER A 54 22.88 12.77 -24.64
C SER A 54 23.47 12.77 -26.07
N THR A 55 24.70 13.25 -26.26
CA THR A 55 25.40 13.29 -27.56
C THR A 55 26.88 12.85 -27.49
N GLY A 56 27.38 12.38 -26.34
CA GLY A 56 28.78 11.98 -26.17
C GLY A 56 29.01 10.49 -26.39
N ASP A 57 30.13 10.12 -27.02
CA ASP A 57 30.51 8.71 -27.21
C ASP A 57 30.95 8.08 -25.87
N SER A 58 30.42 6.88 -25.55
CA SER A 58 30.71 6.18 -24.28
C SER A 58 32.08 5.48 -24.27
N GLY A 59 32.78 5.53 -23.13
CA GLY A 59 34.07 4.86 -22.91
C GLY A 59 33.99 3.33 -22.77
N SER A 60 35.12 2.66 -23.00
CA SER A 60 35.24 1.22 -23.34
C SER A 60 34.90 0.18 -22.24
N THR A 61 34.54 0.59 -21.03
CA THR A 61 34.31 -0.35 -19.89
C THR A 61 33.08 -0.04 -19.03
N GLY A 62 32.19 0.86 -19.45
CA GLY A 62 30.93 1.11 -18.75
C GLY A 62 29.86 0.07 -19.13
N SER A 63 29.25 -0.60 -18.16
CA SER A 63 27.98 -1.30 -18.40
C SER A 63 26.95 -0.29 -18.90
N ALA A 64 26.26 -0.60 -20.00
CA ALA A 64 25.32 0.29 -20.65
C ALA A 64 24.31 0.85 -19.64
N GLY A 65 24.44 2.15 -19.33
CA GLY A 65 23.40 2.89 -18.61
C GLY A 65 22.16 2.89 -19.50
N GLY A 66 21.05 2.33 -19.00
CA GLY A 66 19.79 2.29 -19.72
C GLY A 66 19.37 3.69 -20.15
N SER A 67 19.37 3.93 -21.47
CA SER A 67 19.02 5.21 -22.06
C SER A 67 17.56 5.54 -21.74
N ALA A 68 17.35 6.64 -21.01
CA ALA A 68 16.12 7.39 -21.07
C ALA A 68 16.00 7.99 -22.49
N SER A 69 15.11 7.44 -23.31
CA SER A 69 14.80 7.99 -24.62
C SER A 69 13.35 8.44 -24.64
N SER A 70 13.13 9.71 -24.30
CA SER A 70 11.92 10.43 -24.63
C SER A 70 12.02 10.91 -26.08
N THR A 71 11.50 10.14 -27.04
CA THR A 71 10.99 10.66 -28.32
C THR A 71 10.01 9.65 -28.90
N SER A 72 8.73 9.99 -28.84
CA SER A 72 7.65 9.33 -29.57
C SER A 72 7.87 9.45 -31.07
N SER A 73 8.19 8.34 -31.75
CA SER A 73 7.80 8.03 -33.14
C SER A 73 8.37 6.67 -33.55
N GLY A 74 7.53 5.65 -33.62
CA GLY A 74 7.76 4.45 -34.45
C GLY A 74 8.77 3.40 -33.97
N ALA A 75 9.35 3.53 -32.77
CA ALA A 75 10.12 2.44 -32.18
C ALA A 75 9.17 1.39 -31.60
N THR A 76 9.45 0.11 -31.84
CA THR A 76 8.78 -1.00 -31.15
C THR A 76 8.80 -0.74 -29.63
N PRO A 77 7.67 -0.89 -28.90
CA PRO A 77 7.63 -0.67 -27.46
C PRO A 77 8.76 -1.40 -26.76
N LEU A 78 9.49 -0.68 -25.89
CA LEU A 78 10.61 -1.22 -25.12
C LEU A 78 10.13 -2.42 -24.30
N ALA A 79 10.86 -3.54 -24.38
CA ALA A 79 10.57 -4.70 -23.55
C ALA A 79 10.95 -4.43 -22.09
N CYS A 80 10.09 -4.84 -21.16
CA CYS A 80 10.27 -4.62 -19.74
C CYS A 80 9.87 -5.85 -18.93
N GLY A 81 10.35 -5.93 -17.68
CA GLY A 81 10.04 -7.03 -16.78
C GLY A 81 10.55 -8.40 -17.27
N GLY A 82 10.07 -9.46 -16.62
CA GLY A 82 10.44 -10.86 -16.90
C GLY A 82 11.95 -11.07 -17.05
N ARG A 83 12.34 -11.92 -18.00
CA ARG A 83 13.76 -12.15 -18.33
C ARG A 83 14.43 -10.98 -19.06
N SER A 84 13.64 -10.05 -19.62
CA SER A 84 14.20 -8.88 -20.31
C SER A 84 14.89 -7.94 -19.32
N GLY A 85 14.43 -7.89 -18.06
CA GLY A 85 14.99 -7.03 -17.01
C GLY A 85 14.90 -5.52 -17.33
N GLY A 86 14.18 -5.14 -18.38
CA GLY A 86 14.02 -3.76 -18.80
C GLY A 86 13.12 -2.99 -17.82
N ILE A 87 13.45 -1.72 -17.60
CA ILE A 87 12.69 -0.79 -16.77
C ILE A 87 12.15 0.31 -17.67
N CYS A 88 10.86 0.62 -17.54
CA CYS A 88 10.21 1.67 -18.32
C CYS A 88 10.53 3.07 -17.79
N GLY A 89 10.26 4.10 -18.61
CA GLY A 89 10.41 5.48 -18.20
C GLY A 89 9.49 5.88 -17.04
N LYS A 90 9.80 7.00 -16.40
CA LYS A 90 9.03 7.52 -15.23
C LYS A 90 7.56 7.82 -15.52
N GLU A 91 7.19 8.02 -16.78
CA GLU A 91 5.83 8.32 -17.25
C GLU A 91 5.21 7.13 -17.98
N GLU A 92 5.81 5.95 -17.84
CA GLU A 92 5.38 4.70 -18.44
C GLU A 92 5.12 3.65 -17.34
N LEU A 93 4.37 2.61 -17.71
CA LEU A 93 4.24 1.37 -16.96
C LEU A 93 4.77 0.21 -17.79
N CYS A 94 5.07 -0.90 -17.12
CA CYS A 94 5.34 -2.16 -17.81
C CYS A 94 4.04 -2.95 -17.95
N ASP A 95 3.44 -2.92 -19.14
CA ASP A 95 2.16 -3.57 -19.48
C ASP A 95 2.42 -5.02 -19.93
N PHE A 96 1.90 -5.99 -19.18
CA PHE A 96 1.98 -7.42 -19.46
C PHE A 96 0.71 -7.86 -20.20
N PRO A 97 0.83 -8.54 -21.36
CA PRO A 97 -0.32 -8.83 -22.23
C PRO A 97 -1.39 -9.75 -21.63
N ASP A 98 -1.11 -10.36 -20.48
CA ASP A 98 -1.93 -11.33 -19.78
C ASP A 98 -2.09 -10.98 -18.29
N ASP A 99 -1.80 -9.73 -17.89
CA ASP A 99 -1.89 -9.25 -16.50
C ASP A 99 -1.15 -10.18 -15.50
N SER A 100 -0.09 -10.83 -16.00
CA SER A 100 0.65 -11.87 -15.27
C SER A 100 1.73 -11.31 -14.37
N CYS A 101 1.96 -10.00 -14.38
CA CYS A 101 3.01 -9.32 -13.62
C CYS A 101 4.42 -9.88 -13.86
N GLY A 102 4.66 -10.45 -15.05
CA GLY A 102 5.93 -11.06 -15.42
C GLY A 102 6.16 -12.45 -14.81
N THR A 103 5.12 -13.09 -14.25
CA THR A 103 5.20 -14.51 -13.86
C THR A 103 5.52 -15.37 -15.08
N PHE A 104 6.19 -16.50 -14.85
CA PHE A 104 6.68 -17.39 -15.92
C PHE A 104 7.57 -16.71 -16.98
N ASP A 105 8.33 -15.68 -16.57
CA ASP A 105 9.18 -14.88 -17.46
C ASP A 105 8.43 -14.12 -18.56
N THR A 106 7.11 -13.88 -18.41
CA THR A 106 6.36 -13.07 -19.37
C THR A 106 7.00 -11.70 -19.53
N VAL A 107 7.24 -11.31 -20.78
CA VAL A 107 7.87 -10.03 -21.12
C VAL A 107 6.77 -9.02 -21.39
N GLY A 108 6.78 -7.93 -20.61
CA GLY A 108 5.90 -6.80 -20.81
C GLY A 108 6.45 -5.81 -21.83
N ARG A 109 5.65 -4.79 -22.14
CA ARG A 109 6.02 -3.68 -23.02
C ARG A 109 5.78 -2.36 -22.31
N CYS A 110 6.71 -1.43 -22.45
CA CYS A 110 6.52 -0.09 -21.91
C CYS A 110 5.37 0.61 -22.64
N ALA A 111 4.39 1.05 -21.86
CA ALA A 111 3.23 1.78 -22.31
C ALA A 111 3.13 3.11 -21.55
N PRO A 112 2.65 4.20 -22.19
CA PRO A 112 2.47 5.47 -21.51
C PRO A 112 1.39 5.38 -20.45
N ARG A 113 1.59 6.05 -19.32
CA ARG A 113 0.58 6.14 -18.27
C ARG A 113 -0.62 6.99 -18.74
N PRO A 114 -1.85 6.62 -18.37
CA PRO A 114 -3.04 7.43 -18.65
C PRO A 114 -2.98 8.83 -18.03
N GLY A 115 -3.34 9.85 -18.81
CA GLY A 115 -3.40 11.25 -18.34
C GLY A 115 -4.61 11.55 -17.47
N GLY A 116 -5.63 10.69 -17.47
CA GLY A 116 -6.84 10.84 -16.66
C GLY A 116 -7.63 9.53 -16.65
N CYS A 117 -8.33 9.30 -15.55
CA CYS A 117 -9.07 8.07 -15.32
C CYS A 117 -10.53 8.34 -14.94
N PRO A 118 -11.44 7.43 -15.31
CA PRO A 118 -12.81 7.50 -14.83
C PRO A 118 -12.87 7.25 -13.31
N GLU A 119 -13.92 7.78 -12.67
CA GLU A 119 -14.13 7.72 -11.22
C GLU A 119 -14.80 6.42 -10.73
N ASP A 120 -15.06 5.46 -11.62
CA ASP A 120 -15.62 4.17 -11.22
C ASP A 120 -14.63 3.40 -10.35
N CYS A 121 -15.13 2.73 -9.31
CA CYS A 121 -14.29 2.00 -8.36
C CYS A 121 -14.76 0.53 -8.22
N PRO A 122 -14.76 -0.29 -9.30
CA PRO A 122 -15.06 -1.71 -9.23
C PRO A 122 -14.04 -2.51 -8.39
N GLY A 123 -12.81 -1.99 -8.24
CA GLY A 123 -11.74 -2.60 -7.48
C GLY A 123 -10.93 -3.60 -8.29
N VAL A 124 -9.64 -3.33 -8.42
CA VAL A 124 -8.69 -4.20 -9.12
C VAL A 124 -7.40 -4.34 -8.34
N CYS A 125 -6.61 -5.28 -8.80
CA CYS A 125 -5.34 -5.61 -8.23
C CYS A 125 -4.16 -5.12 -9.03
N GLY A 126 -3.21 -4.43 -8.40
CA GLY A 126 -1.93 -4.10 -9.02
C GLY A 126 -0.90 -5.22 -8.90
N CYS A 127 0.04 -5.27 -9.83
CA CYS A 127 1.24 -6.12 -9.76
C CYS A 127 2.15 -5.83 -8.57
N ASP A 128 1.96 -4.68 -7.91
CA ASP A 128 2.61 -4.30 -6.65
C ASP A 128 1.87 -4.84 -5.41
N GLY A 129 0.78 -5.61 -5.60
CA GLY A 129 -0.06 -6.14 -4.54
C GLY A 129 -0.97 -5.11 -3.87
N GLN A 130 -1.09 -3.90 -4.42
CA GLN A 130 -1.94 -2.83 -3.90
C GLN A 130 -3.32 -2.83 -4.59
N PHE A 131 -4.34 -2.43 -3.84
CA PHE A 131 -5.68 -2.24 -4.37
C PHE A 131 -5.77 -0.90 -5.13
N TYR A 132 -6.40 -0.92 -6.30
CA TYR A 132 -6.72 0.27 -7.07
C TYR A 132 -8.21 0.29 -7.42
N CYS A 133 -8.82 1.48 -7.49
CA CYS A 133 -10.25 1.61 -7.81
C CYS A 133 -10.61 0.98 -9.17
N ASN A 134 -9.75 1.15 -10.17
CA ASN A 134 -9.90 0.52 -11.48
C ASN A 134 -8.51 0.39 -12.15
N ALA A 135 -8.45 -0.32 -13.28
CA ALA A 135 -7.21 -0.55 -14.00
C ALA A 135 -6.52 0.74 -14.46
N CYS A 136 -7.30 1.76 -14.86
CA CYS A 136 -6.73 3.03 -15.26
C CYS A 136 -5.97 3.70 -14.10
N VAL A 137 -6.55 3.71 -12.90
CA VAL A 137 -5.91 4.31 -11.72
C VAL A 137 -4.60 3.58 -11.37
N ALA A 138 -4.56 2.24 -11.48
CA ALA A 138 -3.32 1.46 -11.34
C ALA A 138 -2.27 1.87 -12.38
N GLN A 139 -2.66 1.90 -13.66
CA GLN A 139 -1.79 2.26 -14.77
C GLN A 139 -1.29 3.70 -14.66
N GLN A 140 -2.12 4.62 -14.16
CA GLN A 140 -1.72 6.01 -13.89
C GLN A 140 -0.66 6.11 -12.79
N ALA A 141 -0.70 5.22 -11.79
CA ALA A 141 0.35 5.06 -10.79
C ALA A 141 1.63 4.41 -11.36
N GLY A 142 1.57 3.85 -12.58
CA GLY A 142 2.68 3.15 -13.23
C GLY A 142 2.69 1.66 -12.97
N VAL A 143 1.57 1.12 -12.50
CA VAL A 143 1.42 -0.27 -12.06
C VAL A 143 0.45 -0.95 -13.00
N ASP A 144 0.85 -2.10 -13.53
CA ASP A 144 -0.05 -2.94 -14.30
C ASP A 144 -0.97 -3.73 -13.37
N ILE A 145 -2.11 -4.20 -13.88
CA ILE A 145 -3.03 -4.99 -13.07
C ILE A 145 -2.64 -6.46 -13.03
N SER A 146 -3.25 -7.20 -12.11
CA SER A 146 -3.18 -8.65 -12.09
C SER A 146 -4.53 -9.28 -11.89
N ASP A 147 -4.89 -10.16 -12.82
CA ASP A 147 -6.05 -11.05 -12.69
C ASP A 147 -5.79 -12.20 -11.70
N ASN A 148 -4.52 -12.50 -11.42
CA ASN A 148 -4.10 -13.61 -10.58
C ASN A 148 -3.61 -13.18 -9.19
N ALA A 149 -3.39 -11.87 -8.97
CA ALA A 149 -3.04 -11.37 -7.66
C ALA A 149 -4.31 -11.06 -6.85
N SER A 150 -4.22 -11.33 -5.55
CA SER A 150 -5.13 -10.75 -4.56
C SER A 150 -4.38 -9.62 -3.86
N CYS A 151 -5.01 -8.46 -3.73
CA CYS A 151 -4.34 -7.24 -3.30
C CYS A 151 -4.67 -6.96 -1.87
N GLY A 152 -3.61 -6.64 -1.13
CA GLY A 152 -3.60 -6.86 0.29
C GLY A 152 -3.20 -8.28 0.66
N GLU A 153 -2.07 -8.79 0.15
CA GLU A 153 -1.25 -9.67 0.99
C GLU A 153 -0.47 -8.88 2.07
N THR A 154 -0.40 -7.55 1.95
CA THR A 154 -0.11 -6.64 3.08
C THR A 154 -1.30 -6.56 4.07
N GLU A 155 -2.41 -7.21 3.74
CA GLU A 155 -3.61 -7.40 4.56
C GLU A 155 -3.93 -8.91 4.70
N VAL A 156 -2.94 -9.82 4.64
CA VAL A 156 -3.14 -11.16 5.22
C VAL A 156 -3.22 -10.98 6.72
N GLY A 157 -4.38 -10.52 7.18
CA GLY A 157 -4.73 -10.58 8.56
C GLY A 157 -4.61 -12.04 8.98
N ARG A 158 -3.91 -12.32 10.08
CA ARG A 158 -3.94 -13.68 10.64
C ARG A 158 -5.29 -13.85 11.28
N TYR A 159 -6.05 -14.81 10.77
CA TYR A 159 -7.38 -15.09 11.28
C TYR A 159 -7.36 -16.18 12.33
N THR A 160 -8.17 -15.98 13.37
CA THR A 160 -8.60 -17.05 14.27
C THR A 160 -10.09 -16.90 14.51
N ALA A 161 -10.80 -18.00 14.70
CA ALA A 161 -12.21 -17.98 15.06
C ALA A 161 -12.46 -18.89 16.25
N THR A 162 -13.36 -18.49 17.14
CA THR A 162 -13.79 -19.30 18.29
C THR A 162 -15.29 -19.29 18.44
N TYR A 163 -15.81 -20.44 18.85
CA TYR A 163 -17.17 -20.61 19.28
C TYR A 163 -17.27 -20.74 20.81
N TRP A 164 -18.27 -20.08 21.39
CA TRP A 164 -18.61 -20.22 22.81
C TRP A 164 -20.12 -20.41 22.96
N PRO A 165 -20.59 -21.56 23.50
CA PRO A 165 -22.00 -21.77 23.76
C PRO A 165 -22.45 -20.95 24.97
N GLY A 166 -23.71 -20.49 24.98
CA GLY A 166 -24.21 -19.66 26.07
C GLY A 166 -25.70 -19.35 25.98
N GLY A 167 -26.14 -18.36 26.78
CA GLY A 167 -27.50 -17.82 26.64
C GLY A 167 -27.77 -17.24 25.26
N TYR A 168 -26.71 -16.75 24.63
CA TYR A 168 -26.55 -16.65 23.19
C TYR A 168 -25.30 -17.45 22.83
N ASP A 169 -25.32 -18.12 21.70
CA ASP A 169 -24.14 -18.70 21.09
C ASP A 169 -23.31 -17.59 20.46
N HIS A 170 -22.00 -17.66 20.64
CA HIS A 170 -21.07 -16.63 20.23
C HIS A 170 -20.06 -17.18 19.25
N LEU A 171 -19.95 -16.56 18.08
CA LEU A 171 -18.90 -16.78 17.11
C LEU A 171 -18.06 -15.50 17.07
N THR A 172 -16.79 -15.61 17.39
CA THR A 172 -15.85 -14.47 17.36
C THR A 172 -14.76 -14.74 16.36
N ILE A 173 -14.54 -13.81 15.43
CA ILE A 173 -13.45 -13.86 14.44
C ILE A 173 -12.47 -12.72 14.74
N TYR A 174 -11.20 -13.05 14.86
CA TYR A 174 -10.11 -12.11 15.09
C TYR A 174 -9.28 -12.01 13.80
N LYS A 175 -9.01 -10.78 13.34
CA LYS A 175 -8.09 -10.46 12.25
C LYS A 175 -6.91 -9.68 12.83
N ALA A 176 -5.77 -10.34 13.00
CA ALA A 176 -4.53 -9.69 13.43
C ALA A 176 -3.81 -9.09 12.21
N ARG A 177 -3.46 -7.80 12.23
CA ARG A 177 -2.70 -7.13 11.17
C ARG A 177 -1.33 -6.68 11.69
N PRO A 178 -0.28 -7.53 11.60
CA PRO A 178 1.02 -7.24 12.20
C PRO A 178 1.68 -5.97 11.67
N GLU A 179 1.50 -5.66 10.38
CA GLU A 179 2.12 -4.51 9.75
C GLU A 179 1.51 -3.18 10.19
N ALA A 180 0.20 -3.18 10.42
CA ALA A 180 -0.52 -2.00 10.91
C ALA A 180 -0.53 -1.93 12.46
N ASP A 181 -0.04 -2.97 13.14
CA ASP A 181 -0.23 -3.17 14.58
C ASP A 181 -1.70 -3.02 14.99
N LEU A 182 -2.61 -3.67 14.25
CA LEU A 182 -4.06 -3.59 14.47
C LEU A 182 -4.67 -4.97 14.73
N CYS A 183 -5.77 -4.96 15.45
CA CYS A 183 -6.65 -6.10 15.66
C CYS A 183 -8.09 -5.69 15.34
N VAL A 184 -8.72 -6.40 14.41
CA VAL A 184 -10.14 -6.25 14.11
C VAL A 184 -10.88 -7.49 14.58
N VAL A 185 -11.96 -7.30 15.34
CA VAL A 185 -12.72 -8.40 15.93
C VAL A 185 -14.18 -8.30 15.51
N LEU A 186 -14.68 -9.36 14.90
CA LEU A 186 -16.08 -9.55 14.55
C LEU A 186 -16.75 -10.44 15.59
N TYR A 187 -17.89 -10.01 16.09
CA TYR A 187 -18.75 -10.79 16.99
C TYR A 187 -20.06 -11.10 16.26
N ALA A 188 -20.40 -12.37 16.15
CA ALA A 188 -21.69 -12.86 15.68
C ALA A 188 -22.38 -13.66 16.80
N GLU A 189 -23.69 -13.53 16.87
CA GLU A 189 -24.51 -14.11 17.93
C GLU A 189 -25.70 -14.88 17.34
N ALA A 190 -26.04 -16.02 17.96
CA ALA A 190 -27.25 -16.80 17.69
C ALA A 190 -27.99 -17.15 19.00
N PRO A 191 -29.34 -17.18 19.04
CA PRO A 191 -30.23 -16.66 18.01
C PRO A 191 -30.06 -15.15 17.82
N SER A 192 -30.23 -14.69 16.59
CA SER A 192 -29.88 -13.33 16.17
C SER A 192 -30.53 -12.24 17.03
N ARG A 193 -29.76 -11.18 17.34
CA ARG A 193 -30.24 -9.98 18.04
C ARG A 193 -30.64 -8.84 17.10
N GLN A 194 -30.62 -9.08 15.79
CA GLN A 194 -30.58 -8.07 14.71
C GLN A 194 -29.24 -7.32 14.68
N SER A 195 -28.72 -7.11 13.48
CA SER A 195 -27.48 -6.35 13.28
C SER A 195 -27.69 -4.87 13.66
N PRO A 196 -26.65 -4.17 14.14
CA PRO A 196 -26.70 -2.73 14.39
C PRO A 196 -27.11 -1.94 13.14
N ALA A 197 -27.65 -0.73 13.35
CA ALA A 197 -27.90 0.19 12.24
C ALA A 197 -26.59 0.47 11.47
N GLY A 198 -26.65 0.42 10.13
CA GLY A 198 -25.48 0.59 9.26
C GLY A 198 -24.76 -0.72 8.90
N PHE A 199 -25.19 -1.86 9.46
CA PHE A 199 -24.63 -3.17 9.12
C PHE A 199 -25.56 -3.85 8.12
N ASP A 200 -25.17 -3.83 6.84
CA ASP A 200 -25.82 -4.52 5.74
C ASP A 200 -25.02 -5.78 5.38
N ILE A 201 -25.07 -6.75 6.30
CA ILE A 201 -24.31 -8.01 6.21
C ILE A 201 -25.30 -9.16 6.00
N VAL A 202 -25.17 -9.85 4.87
CA VAL A 202 -25.89 -11.09 4.59
C VAL A 202 -25.27 -12.20 5.44
N THR A 203 -26.02 -12.71 6.43
CA THR A 203 -25.55 -13.79 7.31
C THR A 203 -26.31 -15.08 7.02
N VAL A 204 -25.56 -16.15 6.72
CA VAL A 204 -26.13 -17.48 6.45
C VAL A 204 -25.49 -18.47 7.41
N PRO A 205 -26.27 -19.22 8.23
CA PRO A 205 -27.73 -19.20 8.30
C PRO A 205 -28.29 -17.96 9.03
N GLU A 206 -29.51 -17.54 8.69
CA GLU A 206 -30.15 -16.29 9.19
C GLU A 206 -30.37 -16.23 10.72
N MET A 207 -30.21 -17.36 11.40
CA MET A 207 -30.24 -17.41 12.87
C MET A 207 -29.02 -16.74 13.52
N TRP A 208 -27.95 -16.52 12.75
CA TRP A 208 -26.79 -15.75 13.17
C TRP A 208 -26.89 -14.31 12.70
N SER A 209 -26.37 -13.37 13.48
CA SER A 209 -26.19 -11.98 13.06
C SER A 209 -24.92 -11.39 13.64
N VAL A 210 -24.21 -10.59 12.85
CA VAL A 210 -23.06 -9.81 13.35
C VAL A 210 -23.57 -8.74 14.31
N SER A 211 -23.24 -8.91 15.60
CA SER A 211 -23.68 -7.98 16.66
C SER A 211 -22.74 -6.79 16.78
N ARG A 212 -21.43 -6.98 16.58
CA ARG A 212 -20.39 -5.95 16.74
C ARG A 212 -19.17 -6.21 15.87
N LEU A 213 -18.54 -5.12 15.44
CA LEU A 213 -17.21 -5.08 14.81
C LEU A 213 -16.38 -4.03 15.54
N LEU A 214 -15.21 -4.44 16.03
CA LEU A 214 -14.32 -3.58 16.82
C LEU A 214 -12.93 -3.52 16.20
N MET A 215 -12.31 -2.35 16.21
CA MET A 215 -10.89 -2.15 15.88
C MET A 215 -10.12 -1.72 17.13
N ARG A 216 -8.91 -2.25 17.28
CA ARG A 216 -7.98 -1.91 18.36
C ARG A 216 -6.55 -1.89 17.86
N LYS A 217 -5.68 -1.18 18.59
CA LYS A 217 -4.22 -1.28 18.44
C LYS A 217 -3.69 -2.54 19.10
N GLY A 218 -2.73 -3.21 18.47
CA GLY A 218 -2.04 -4.39 18.96
C GLY A 218 -2.38 -5.65 18.18
N ALA A 219 -1.51 -6.05 17.24
CA ALA A 219 -1.72 -7.29 16.48
C ALA A 219 -1.27 -8.55 17.23
N ALA A 220 -0.25 -8.43 18.09
CA ALA A 220 0.36 -9.58 18.78
C ALA A 220 -0.61 -10.29 19.77
N GLY A 221 -1.57 -9.55 20.33
CA GLY A 221 -2.59 -10.07 21.25
C GLY A 221 -3.93 -10.36 20.57
N CYS A 222 -4.00 -10.34 19.24
CA CYS A 222 -5.26 -10.51 18.52
C CYS A 222 -5.66 -11.99 18.40
N THR A 223 -5.89 -12.62 19.55
CA THR A 223 -6.27 -14.03 19.67
C THR A 223 -7.31 -14.20 20.78
N PRO A 224 -8.04 -15.33 20.83
CA PRO A 224 -9.03 -15.59 21.88
C PRO A 224 -8.47 -15.60 23.30
N GLU A 225 -7.23 -16.08 23.46
CA GLU A 225 -6.54 -16.16 24.76
C GLU A 225 -5.84 -14.83 25.12
N GLY A 226 -5.59 -13.98 24.13
CA GLY A 226 -4.86 -12.73 24.24
C GLY A 226 -5.74 -11.55 24.65
N LEU A 227 -6.69 -11.74 25.57
CA LEU A 227 -7.64 -10.70 26.04
C LEU A 227 -6.95 -9.55 26.81
N ASP A 228 -6.12 -8.76 26.13
CA ASP A 228 -6.12 -7.29 26.12
C ASP A 228 -5.03 -6.77 25.15
N PRO A 229 -5.29 -6.67 23.83
CA PRO A 229 -4.45 -5.80 22.99
C PRO A 229 -4.63 -4.37 23.51
N ALA A 230 -3.53 -3.76 23.99
CA ALA A 230 -3.45 -2.65 24.95
C ALA A 230 -4.08 -1.29 24.54
N GLY A 231 -5.32 -1.24 24.07
CA GLY A 231 -5.94 -0.02 23.56
C GLY A 231 -7.47 0.04 23.68
N ALA A 232 -7.99 1.27 23.67
CA ALA A 232 -9.42 1.54 23.55
C ALA A 232 -9.97 0.90 22.26
N ALA A 233 -11.13 0.27 22.35
CA ALA A 233 -11.84 -0.23 21.17
C ALA A 233 -12.54 0.92 20.45
N VAL A 234 -12.39 0.94 19.14
CA VAL A 234 -13.19 1.74 18.23
C VAL A 234 -14.28 0.84 17.64
N SER A 235 -15.54 1.21 17.85
CA SER A 235 -16.67 0.49 17.25
C SER A 235 -16.83 0.90 15.79
N ALA A 236 -17.11 -0.08 14.92
CA ALA A 236 -17.49 0.20 13.55
C ALA A 236 -18.81 0.99 13.48
N THR A 237 -18.91 1.87 12.49
CA THR A 237 -20.10 2.66 12.18
C THR A 237 -20.90 2.10 11.01
N GLY A 238 -20.31 1.21 10.23
CA GLY A 238 -20.97 0.54 9.12
C GLY A 238 -20.22 -0.72 8.72
N ALA A 239 -20.94 -1.64 8.08
CA ALA A 239 -20.34 -2.83 7.50
C ALA A 239 -21.21 -3.37 6.38
N THR A 240 -20.59 -3.88 5.32
CA THR A 240 -21.28 -4.49 4.18
C THR A 240 -20.59 -5.78 3.77
N GLY A 241 -21.36 -6.77 3.30
CA GLY A 241 -20.81 -8.02 2.77
C GLY A 241 -21.54 -9.25 3.30
N SER A 242 -20.80 -10.34 3.52
CA SER A 242 -21.38 -11.61 3.92
C SER A 242 -20.57 -12.37 4.96
N LEU A 243 -21.30 -13.07 5.83
CA LEU A 243 -20.77 -14.07 6.76
C LEU A 243 -21.52 -15.37 6.51
N THR A 244 -20.85 -16.38 5.97
CA THR A 244 -21.46 -17.65 5.59
C THR A 244 -20.84 -18.81 6.34
N MET A 245 -21.66 -19.69 6.88
CA MET A 245 -21.22 -20.89 7.56
C MET A 245 -22.24 -22.00 7.36
N GLU A 246 -21.78 -23.24 7.45
CA GLU A 246 -22.64 -24.42 7.41
C GLU A 246 -22.74 -25.05 8.80
N LEU A 247 -23.98 -25.36 9.22
CA LEU A 247 -24.24 -26.10 10.44
C LEU A 247 -24.53 -27.55 10.09
N LEU A 248 -23.76 -28.46 10.66
CA LEU A 248 -24.01 -29.89 10.52
C LEU A 248 -25.29 -30.26 11.31
N PRO A 249 -26.04 -31.28 10.87
CA PRO A 249 -27.22 -31.71 11.60
C PRO A 249 -26.90 -32.08 13.05
N GLY A 250 -27.51 -31.37 14.00
CA GLY A 250 -27.34 -31.60 15.43
C GLY A 250 -26.17 -30.86 16.08
N THR A 251 -25.44 -30.00 15.35
CA THR A 251 -24.44 -29.09 15.93
C THR A 251 -25.04 -27.69 16.11
N ALA A 252 -24.61 -27.00 17.16
CA ALA A 252 -24.93 -25.59 17.39
C ALA A 252 -23.85 -24.68 16.77
N ALA A 253 -22.63 -25.19 16.61
CA ALA A 253 -21.49 -24.46 16.06
C ALA A 253 -21.14 -24.91 14.63
N PRO A 254 -20.71 -23.97 13.77
CA PRO A 254 -20.10 -24.32 12.50
C PRO A 254 -18.69 -24.88 12.70
N CYS A 255 -18.21 -25.64 11.72
CA CYS A 255 -16.82 -26.12 11.68
C CYS A 255 -15.88 -25.09 11.06
N THR A 256 -16.36 -24.47 10.00
CA THR A 256 -15.67 -23.43 9.24
C THR A 256 -16.63 -22.27 8.97
N VAL A 257 -16.06 -21.12 8.71
CA VAL A 257 -16.80 -19.93 8.31
C VAL A 257 -16.08 -19.22 7.18
N ASP A 258 -16.84 -18.68 6.25
CA ASP A 258 -16.34 -17.71 5.28
C ASP A 258 -16.81 -16.32 5.67
N VAL A 259 -15.89 -15.38 5.56
CA VAL A 259 -16.14 -13.96 5.81
C VAL A 259 -15.62 -13.18 4.62
N ASP A 260 -16.48 -12.32 4.07
CA ASP A 260 -16.12 -11.26 3.13
C ASP A 260 -16.91 -10.02 3.50
N ILE A 261 -16.35 -9.23 4.40
CA ILE A 261 -16.99 -8.04 4.97
C ILE A 261 -16.05 -6.85 4.84
N THR A 262 -16.57 -5.77 4.29
CA THR A 262 -15.96 -4.44 4.37
C THR A 262 -16.53 -3.73 5.59
N VAL A 263 -15.67 -3.29 6.50
CA VAL A 263 -16.05 -2.59 7.73
C VAL A 263 -15.58 -1.13 7.67
N THR A 264 -16.41 -0.23 8.17
CA THR A 264 -16.12 1.21 8.26
C THR A 264 -16.02 1.65 9.72
N PHE A 265 -14.94 2.35 10.04
CA PHE A 265 -14.66 2.93 11.35
C PHE A 265 -14.70 4.47 11.30
N PRO A 266 -15.00 5.14 12.43
CA PRO A 266 -15.00 6.59 12.53
C PRO A 266 -13.59 7.20 12.65
N GLU A 267 -12.55 6.38 12.79
CA GLU A 267 -11.15 6.78 12.99
C GLU A 267 -10.25 6.02 12.02
N ASP A 268 -9.03 6.50 11.80
CA ASP A 268 -8.06 5.84 10.92
C ASP A 268 -7.55 4.50 11.50
N PRO A 269 -7.45 3.44 10.67
CA PRO A 269 -7.91 3.36 9.29
C PRO A 269 -9.45 3.34 9.21
N ALA A 270 -10.02 4.22 8.38
CA ALA A 270 -11.46 4.38 8.23
C ALA A 270 -12.16 3.15 7.66
N THR A 271 -11.41 2.25 6.99
CA THR A 271 -11.95 1.03 6.38
C THR A 271 -11.00 -0.15 6.62
N ASP A 272 -11.57 -1.34 6.82
CA ASP A 272 -10.85 -2.62 6.84
C ASP A 272 -11.68 -3.68 6.08
N HIS A 273 -11.04 -4.75 5.61
CA HIS A 273 -11.66 -5.87 4.90
C HIS A 273 -11.37 -7.19 5.62
N LEU A 274 -12.41 -7.84 6.15
CA LEU A 274 -12.32 -9.19 6.69
C LEU A 274 -12.62 -10.17 5.56
N ARG A 275 -11.58 -10.85 5.09
CA ARG A 275 -11.65 -11.84 4.01
C ARG A 275 -10.93 -13.11 4.41
N ALA A 276 -11.70 -14.18 4.63
CA ALA A 276 -11.19 -15.52 4.85
C ALA A 276 -12.22 -16.54 4.37
N THR A 277 -11.74 -17.65 3.82
CA THR A 277 -12.55 -18.79 3.37
C THR A 277 -12.09 -20.02 4.14
N ASP A 278 -13.02 -20.92 4.46
CA ASP A 278 -12.79 -22.14 5.24
C ASP A 278 -12.07 -21.87 6.57
N LEU A 279 -12.37 -20.74 7.22
CA LEU A 279 -11.74 -20.38 8.49
C LEU A 279 -12.20 -21.34 9.58
N ILE A 280 -11.26 -22.15 10.08
CA ILE A 280 -11.52 -23.13 11.13
C ILE A 280 -11.96 -22.43 12.42
N VAL A 281 -13.10 -22.88 12.95
CA VAL A 281 -13.67 -22.38 14.20
C VAL A 281 -13.20 -23.28 15.34
N ASP A 282 -12.38 -22.73 16.25
CA ASP A 282 -12.00 -23.43 17.46
C ASP A 282 -13.22 -23.61 18.39
N ALA A 283 -13.28 -24.77 19.03
CA ALA A 283 -14.48 -25.32 19.68
C ALA A 283 -15.73 -25.41 18.76
N GLY A 284 -15.54 -25.36 17.44
CA GLY A 284 -16.59 -25.60 16.45
C GLY A 284 -17.01 -27.07 16.32
N CYS A 285 -17.97 -27.33 15.44
CA CYS A 285 -18.56 -28.65 15.19
C CYS A 285 -19.19 -29.36 16.42
N GLN A 286 -19.57 -28.61 17.46
CA GLN A 286 -20.19 -29.15 18.67
C GLN A 286 -21.71 -29.00 18.66
#